data_AF-A0A6A8Q8G9-F1
#
_entry.id   AF-A0A6A8Q8G9-F1
#
_cell.length_a   1.000
_cell.length_b   1.000
_cell.length_c   1.000
_cell.angle_alpha   90.00
_cell.angle_beta   90.00
_cell.angle_gamma   90.00
#
_symmetry.space_group_name_H-M   'P 1'
#
loop_
_entity.id
_entity.type
_entity.pdbx_description
1 polymer ?
#
loop_
_entity_poly.entity_id
_entity_poly.type
_entity_poly.pdbx_seq_one_letter_code
_entity_poly.pdbx_strand_id
1 'polypeptide(L)' 'MKVSVKLETAGRRGKQVSVIKGITHNPQVIEKLEKKLKSQLGTGGTTKGKTIEIQGDHVNRIKKILEKDGYEIKG' A
#
# COMPACT_ATOMS: atom_id res chain seq x y z
N MET A 1 -5.83 -3.90 -13.72
CA MET A 1 -4.46 -4.18 -13.23
C MET A 1 -4.56 -4.73 -11.82
N LYS A 2 -4.00 -5.90 -11.51
CA LYS A 2 -4.23 -6.61 -10.25
C LYS A 2 -3.22 -6.23 -9.16
N VAL A 3 -3.70 -5.71 -8.03
CA VAL A 3 -2.90 -5.29 -6.88
C VAL A 3 -3.28 -6.11 -5.65
N SER A 4 -2.30 -6.58 -4.87
CA SER A 4 -2.54 -7.29 -3.62
C SER A 4 -2.18 -6.43 -2.43
N VAL A 5 -3.05 -6.41 -1.41
CA VAL A 5 -2.83 -5.70 -0.16
C VAL A 5 -2.85 -6.72 0.98
N LYS A 6 -1.77 -6.82 1.76
CA LYS A 6 -1.64 -7.77 2.87
C LYS A 6 -1.11 -7.08 4.12
N LEU A 7 -1.51 -7.57 5.29
CA LEU A 7 -0.89 -7.18 6.55
C LEU A 7 0.36 -8.04 6.78
N GLU A 8 1.51 -7.42 7.00
CA GLU A 8 2.75 -8.08 7.40
C GLU A 8 3.16 -7.61 8.80
N THR A 9 3.48 -8.59 9.66
CA THR A 9 3.99 -8.37 11.04
C THR A 9 5.35 -9.04 11.26
N ALA A 10 5.67 -10.08 10.48
CA ALA A 10 6.90 -10.82 10.56
C ALA A 10 8.12 -9.94 10.24
N GLY A 11 9.17 -10.01 11.06
CA GLY A 11 10.39 -9.21 10.89
C GLY A 11 10.23 -7.71 11.14
N ARG A 12 9.08 -7.25 11.64
CA ARG A 12 8.79 -5.82 11.90
C ARG A 12 8.84 -5.44 13.38
N ARG A 13 9.49 -6.24 14.22
CA ARG A 13 9.65 -6.01 15.68
C ARG A 13 8.29 -5.73 16.37
N GLY A 14 7.26 -6.51 16.03
CA GLY A 14 5.91 -6.35 16.56
C GLY A 14 5.07 -5.24 15.91
N LYS A 15 5.63 -4.45 14.99
CA LYS A 15 4.86 -3.42 14.26
C LYS A 15 4.06 -4.04 13.13
N GLN A 16 2.80 -3.66 13.02
CA GLN A 16 1.95 -3.97 11.87
C GLN A 16 2.29 -3.07 10.69
N VAL A 17 2.39 -3.64 9.49
CA VAL A 17 2.63 -2.91 8.25
C VAL A 17 1.71 -3.46 7.17
N SER A 18 0.92 -2.59 6.55
CA SER A 18 0.14 -2.92 5.36
C SER A 18 1.01 -2.81 4.12
N VAL A 19 1.11 -3.89 3.36
CA VAL A 19 2.00 -4.01 2.20
C VAL A 19 1.18 -4.14 0.93
N ILE A 20 1.40 -3.22 -0.01
CA ILE A 20 0.79 -3.19 -1.33
C ILE A 20 1.80 -3.68 -2.37
N LYS A 21 1.48 -4.75 -3.09
CA LYS A 21 2.31 -5.38 -4.13
C LYS A 21 1.54 -5.51 -5.45
N GLY A 22 2.26 -5.63 -6.57
CA GLY A 22 1.66 -5.82 -7.89
C GLY A 22 1.30 -4.53 -8.62
N ILE A 23 1.87 -3.39 -8.21
CA ILE A 23 1.70 -2.12 -8.92
C ILE A 23 2.64 -2.11 -10.13
N THR A 24 2.08 -2.31 -11.32
CA THR A 24 2.82 -2.25 -12.59
C THR A 24 2.73 -0.86 -13.20
N HIS A 25 3.31 0.12 -12.50
CA HIS A 25 3.46 1.49 -13.00
C HIS A 25 4.91 1.97 -12.89
N ASN A 26 5.17 3.13 -13.51
CA ASN A 26 6.45 3.82 -13.37
C ASN A 26 6.70 4.22 -11.91
N PRO A 27 7.97 4.28 -11.46
CA PRO A 27 8.33 4.62 -10.09
C PRO A 27 7.67 5.91 -9.58
N GLN A 28 7.59 6.94 -10.42
CA GLN A 28 6.95 8.22 -10.12
C GLN A 28 5.47 8.07 -9.73
N VAL A 29 4.74 7.14 -10.38
CA VAL A 29 3.32 6.89 -10.07
C VAL A 29 3.21 6.15 -8.73
N ILE A 30 4.12 5.22 -8.46
CA ILE A 30 4.17 4.48 -7.20
C ILE A 30 4.46 5.42 -6.03
N GLU A 31 5.42 6.35 -6.19
CA GLU A 31 5.70 7.38 -5.18
C GLU A 31 4.53 8.34 -4.97
N LYS A 32 3.83 8.74 -6.04
CA LYS A 32 2.60 9.55 -5.91
C LYS A 32 1.52 8.81 -5.14
N LEU A 33 1.32 7.52 -5.44
CA LEU A 33 0.35 6.67 -4.75
C LEU A 33 0.72 6.50 -3.27
N GLU A 34 2.00 6.29 -2.97
CA GLU A 34 2.51 6.20 -1.60
C GLU A 34 2.25 7.48 -0.80
N LYS A 35 2.57 8.66 -1.37
CA LYS A 35 2.27 9.96 -0.74
C LYS A 35 0.77 10.14 -0.49
N LYS A 36 -0.08 9.79 -1.48
CA LYS A 36 -1.54 9.86 -1.35
C LYS A 36 -2.06 8.97 -0.22
N LEU A 37 -1.61 7.72 -0.16
CA LEU A 37 -2.02 6.77 0.88
C LEU A 37 -1.60 7.24 2.27
N LYS A 38 -0.34 7.68 2.45
CA LYS A 38 0.14 8.22 3.73
C LYS A 38 -0.66 9.43 4.18
N SER A 39 -0.94 10.36 3.27
CA SER A 39 -1.72 11.57 3.56
C SER A 39 -3.16 11.25 3.97
N GLN A 40 -3.80 10.27 3.32
CA GLN A 40 -5.18 9.89 3.66
C GLN A 40 -5.28 9.07 4.95
N LEU A 41 -4.24 8.32 5.29
CA LEU A 41 -4.23 7.43 6.46
C LEU A 41 -3.59 8.09 7.69
N GLY A 42 -2.91 9.22 7.54
CA GLY A 42 -2.24 9.93 8.64
C GLY A 42 -1.07 9.12 9.22
N THR A 43 -0.41 8.31 8.40
CA THR A 43 0.60 7.34 8.86
C THR A 43 1.85 7.38 7.99
N GLY A 44 2.95 6.87 8.54
CA GLY A 44 4.20 6.71 7.83
C GLY A 44 4.15 5.58 6.79
N GLY A 45 5.05 5.63 5.82
CA GLY A 45 5.17 4.61 4.80
C GLY A 45 6.40 4.83 3.92
N THR A 46 6.72 3.84 3.10
CA THR A 46 7.86 3.87 2.19
C THR A 46 7.58 3.06 0.92
N THR A 47 8.20 3.46 -0.18
CA THR A 47 8.26 2.69 -1.42
C THR A 47 9.52 1.84 -1.45
N LYS A 48 9.39 0.55 -1.77
CA LYS A 48 10.51 -0.37 -2.04
C LYS A 48 10.33 -1.00 -3.41
N GLY A 49 10.95 -0.37 -4.41
CA GLY A 49 10.82 -0.80 -5.80
C GLY A 49 9.36 -0.73 -6.28
N LYS A 50 8.74 -1.89 -6.46
CA LYS A 50 7.32 -2.02 -6.89
C LYS A 50 6.34 -2.31 -5.75
N THR A 51 6.76 -2.08 -4.52
CA THR A 51 5.98 -2.33 -3.30
C THR A 51 5.84 -1.05 -2.50
N ILE A 52 4.66 -0.82 -1.93
CA ILE A 52 4.41 0.26 -0.97
C ILE A 52 4.18 -0.38 0.40
N GLU A 53 4.82 0.14 1.43
CA GLU A 53 4.65 -0.26 2.82
C GLU A 53 4.06 0.90 3.60
N ILE A 54 2.95 0.67 4.30
CA ILE A 54 2.23 1.64 5.12
C ILE A 54 2.18 1.13 6.55
N GLN A 55 2.55 1.95 7.53
CA GLN A 55 2.51 1.54 8.94
C GLN A 55 1.07 1.39 9.44
N GLY A 56 0.81 0.33 10.21
CA GLY A 56 -0.49 0.00 10.78
C GLY A 56 -1.28 -1.02 9.95
N ASP A 57 -2.39 -1.50 10.54
CA ASP A 57 -3.40 -2.26 9.83
C ASP A 57 -4.41 -1.32 9.16
N HIS A 58 -4.19 -1.10 7.88
CA HIS A 58 -5.03 -0.26 7.03
C HIS A 58 -5.47 -1.02 5.78
N VAL A 59 -5.37 -2.36 5.76
CA VAL A 59 -5.63 -3.18 4.57
C VAL A 59 -6.99 -2.83 3.95
N ASN A 60 -8.04 -2.79 4.75
CA ASN A 60 -9.39 -2.49 4.27
C ASN A 60 -9.55 -1.06 3.73
N ARG A 61 -8.92 -0.07 4.36
CA ARG A 61 -8.94 1.32 3.86
C ARG A 61 -8.15 1.45 2.57
N ILE A 62 -6.96 0.85 2.51
CA ILE A 62 -6.11 0.87 1.32
C ILE A 62 -6.82 0.22 0.13
N LYS A 63 -7.46 -0.94 0.33
CA LYS A 63 -8.27 -1.60 -0.71
C LYS A 63 -9.34 -0.65 -1.26
N LYS A 64 -10.13 -0.02 -0.39
CA LYS A 64 -11.16 0.95 -0.82
C LYS A 64 -10.61 2.15 -1.57
N ILE A 65 -9.45 2.69 -1.16
CA ILE A 65 -8.81 3.82 -1.85
C ILE A 65 -8.35 3.40 -3.24
N LEU A 66 -7.71 2.23 -3.35
CA LEU A 66 -7.22 1.69 -4.61
C LEU A 66 -8.38 1.31 -5.56
N GLU A 67 -9.46 0.73 -5.04
CA GLU A 67 -10.67 0.46 -5.84
C GLU A 67 -11.29 1.74 -6.39
N LYS A 68 -11.38 2.80 -5.58
CA LYS A 68 -11.85 4.13 -6.03
C LYS A 68 -10.95 4.75 -7.09
N ASP A 69 -9.65 4.44 -7.05
CA ASP A 69 -8.67 4.89 -8.04
C ASP A 69 -8.63 3.98 -9.29
N GLY A 70 -9.51 2.97 -9.38
CA GLY A 70 -9.65 2.09 -10.55
C GLY A 70 -8.71 0.88 -10.57
N TYR A 71 -8.06 0.55 -9.44
CA TYR A 71 -7.25 -0.65 -9.32
C TYR A 71 -8.12 -1.87 -8.98
N GLU A 72 -7.76 -3.02 -9.55
CA GLU A 72 -8.43 -4.29 -9.26
C GLU A 72 -7.69 -4.99 -8.12
N ILE A 73 -8.37 -5.23 -7.00
CA ILE A 73 -7.74 -5.86 -5.83
C ILE A 73 -7.78 -7.38 -5.98
N LYS A 74 -6.61 -8.00 -5.92
CA LYS A 74 -6.49 -9.45 -5.82
C LYS A 74 -6.86 -9.86 -4.40
N GLY A 75 -7.95 -10.63 -4.28
CA GLY A 75 -8.42 -11.27 -3.05
C GLY A 75 -7.37 -12.16 -2.41
#